data_AF-A0A9E2GEC7-F1
#
_entry.id   AF-A0A9E2GEC7-F1
#
_cell.length_a   1.000
_cell.length_b   1.000
_cell.length_c   1.000
_cell.angle_alpha   90.00
_cell.angle_beta   90.00
_cell.angle_gamma   90.00
#
_symmetry.space_group_name_H-M   'P 1'
#
loop_
_entity.id
_entity.type
_entity.pdbx_description
1 polymer ?
#
loop_
_entity_poly.entity_id
_entity_poly.type
_entity_poly.pdbx_seq_one_letter_code
_entity_poly.pdbx_strand_id
1 'polypeptide(L)'
;PFEQKPNEYSNVKLEFKYFFIRKVMFVKYATAYIIMPGGFGTLDELFEAVTLIQTRRIKPFPVILVGSDYWSGLLEWIKSTLLEHHKISNNDLEILQVMDDPKEIVRAVQKVVIF
;
A
#
# COMPACT_ATOMS: atom_id res chain seq x y z
N PRO A 1 6.07 -24.98 7.73
CA PRO A 1 5.90 -23.51 7.69
C PRO A 1 5.84 -22.99 9.14
N PHE A 2 6.85 -22.23 9.57
CA PHE A 2 6.89 -21.71 10.93
C PHE A 2 5.64 -20.87 11.19
N GLU A 3 4.79 -21.32 12.10
CA GLU A 3 3.66 -20.55 12.60
C GLU A 3 4.22 -19.29 13.27
N GLN A 4 4.15 -18.16 12.55
CA GLN A 4 4.28 -16.86 13.21
C GLN A 4 3.06 -16.70 14.12
N LYS A 5 3.28 -16.79 15.43
CA LYS A 5 2.27 -16.43 16.40
C LYS A 5 1.88 -14.96 16.22
N PRO A 6 0.58 -14.60 16.33
CA PRO A 6 0.17 -13.20 16.34
C PRO A 6 0.93 -12.41 17.40
N ASN A 7 1.30 -11.18 17.09
CA ASN A 7 1.99 -10.31 18.04
C ASN A 7 1.12 -10.00 19.27
N GLU A 8 1.76 -9.61 20.37
CA GLU A 8 1.09 -9.35 21.66
C GLU A 8 0.30 -8.03 21.69
N TYR A 9 0.54 -7.13 20.74
CA TYR A 9 -0.11 -5.83 20.66
C TYR A 9 -1.49 -5.89 19.98
N SER A 10 -1.86 -7.02 19.37
CA SER A 10 -3.14 -7.20 18.68
C SER A 10 -4.27 -7.52 19.67
N ASN A 11 -5.27 -6.63 19.73
CA ASN A 11 -6.51 -6.79 20.49
C ASN A 11 -7.49 -7.79 19.83
N VAL A 12 -7.53 -7.84 18.50
CA VAL A 12 -8.36 -8.76 17.71
C VAL A 12 -7.44 -9.65 16.89
N LYS A 13 -7.61 -10.97 17.03
CA LYS A 13 -6.82 -11.99 16.32
C LYS A 13 -7.73 -12.75 15.37
N LEU A 14 -7.42 -12.68 14.08
CA LEU A 14 -8.15 -13.38 13.03
C LEU A 14 -7.19 -14.32 12.31
N GLU A 15 -7.56 -15.59 12.23
CA GLU A 15 -6.82 -16.59 11.46
C GLU A 15 -7.56 -16.88 10.15
N PHE A 16 -6.81 -16.86 9.05
CA PHE A 16 -7.35 -17.10 7.72
C PHE A 16 -6.73 -18.38 7.15
N LYS A 17 -7.58 -19.39 6.92
CA LYS A 17 -7.17 -20.63 6.26
C LYS A 17 -6.75 -20.41 4.80
N TYR A 18 -7.36 -19.43 4.13
CA TYR A 18 -7.12 -19.12 2.73
C TYR A 18 -6.49 -17.73 2.59
N PHE A 19 -5.34 -17.67 1.91
CA PHE A 19 -4.55 -16.45 1.76
C PHE A 19 -5.33 -15.30 1.10
N PHE A 20 -6.11 -15.59 0.04
CA PHE A 20 -6.87 -14.57 -0.68
C PHE A 20 -7.95 -13.90 0.19
N ILE A 21 -8.52 -14.61 1.18
CA ILE A 21 -9.52 -14.00 2.09
C ILE A 21 -8.83 -12.92 2.93
N ARG A 22 -7.61 -13.17 3.40
CA ARG A 22 -6.83 -12.19 4.16
C ARG A 22 -6.59 -10.91 3.35
N LYS A 23 -6.23 -11.04 2.07
CA LYS A 23 -6.02 -9.89 1.17
C LYS A 23 -7.28 -9.06 0.99
N VAL A 24 -8.42 -9.71 0.73
CA VAL A 24 -9.72 -9.04 0.65
C VAL A 24 -10.04 -8.26 1.93
N MET A 25 -9.73 -8.82 3.10
CA MET A 25 -9.98 -8.14 4.37
C MET A 25 -9.10 -6.90 4.57
N PHE A 26 -7.84 -6.91 4.12
CA PHE A 26 -6.97 -5.73 4.18
C PHE A 26 -7.50 -4.59 3.33
N VAL A 27 -7.95 -4.87 2.11
CA VAL A 27 -8.46 -3.82 1.23
C VAL A 27 -9.85 -3.34 1.67
N LYS A 28 -10.74 -4.24 2.06
CA LYS A 28 -12.15 -3.93 2.33
C LYS A 28 -12.36 -2.97 3.51
N TYR A 29 -11.53 -3.07 4.54
CA TYR A 29 -11.71 -2.31 5.78
C TYR A 29 -10.67 -1.20 5.98
N ALA A 30 -9.67 -1.09 5.11
CA ALA A 30 -8.70 -0.02 5.18
C ALA A 30 -9.26 1.30 4.62
N THR A 31 -8.84 2.40 5.23
CA THR A 31 -9.08 3.77 4.75
C THR A 31 -7.81 4.45 4.23
N ALA A 32 -6.65 3.84 4.47
CA ALA A 32 -5.34 4.24 3.95
C ALA A 32 -4.38 3.06 4.06
N TYR A 33 -3.36 3.02 3.19
CA TYR A 33 -2.24 2.10 3.26
C TYR A 33 -0.97 2.87 3.62
N ILE A 34 -0.28 2.42 4.67
CA ILE A 34 1.03 2.93 5.09
C ILE A 34 2.02 1.78 4.93
N ILE A 35 2.85 1.88 3.90
CA ILE A 35 3.72 0.81 3.43
C ILE A 35 5.15 1.08 3.93
N MET A 36 5.54 0.33 4.93
CA MET A 36 6.90 0.34 5.49
C MET A 36 7.86 -0.47 4.62
N PRO A 37 9.19 -0.24 4.69
CA PRO A 37 10.18 -1.04 3.97
C PRO A 37 9.99 -2.54 4.22
N GLY A 38 9.92 -3.32 3.13
CA GLY A 38 9.65 -4.76 3.21
C GLY A 38 9.89 -5.50 1.89
N GLY A 39 9.81 -6.83 1.95
CA GLY A 39 10.09 -7.71 0.81
C GLY A 39 8.84 -8.03 -0.04
N PHE A 40 8.81 -9.23 -0.62
CA PHE A 40 7.77 -9.62 -1.59
C PHE A 40 6.34 -9.58 -1.05
N GLY A 41 6.10 -9.93 0.22
CA GLY A 41 4.75 -9.83 0.79
C GLY A 41 4.25 -8.38 0.84
N THR A 42 5.13 -7.44 1.14
CA THR A 42 4.81 -6.00 1.14
C THR A 42 4.57 -5.50 -0.28
N LEU A 43 5.40 -5.92 -1.24
CA LEU A 43 5.25 -5.56 -2.65
C LEU A 43 3.94 -6.11 -3.25
N ASP A 44 3.56 -7.32 -2.88
CA ASP A 44 2.31 -7.96 -3.31
C ASP A 44 1.09 -7.13 -2.88
N GLU A 45 1.00 -6.77 -1.59
CA GLU A 45 -0.07 -5.91 -1.07
C GLU A 45 -0.04 -4.49 -1.68
N LEU A 46 1.15 -3.92 -1.89
CA LEU A 46 1.33 -2.61 -2.53
C LEU A 46 0.75 -2.60 -3.94
N PHE A 47 1.16 -3.53 -4.80
CA PHE A 47 0.73 -3.54 -6.20
C PHE A 47 -0.72 -4.00 -6.36
N GLU A 48 -1.24 -4.83 -5.43
CA GLU A 48 -2.67 -5.13 -5.38
C GLU A 48 -3.50 -3.86 -5.14
N ALA A 49 -3.13 -3.05 -4.16
CA ALA A 49 -3.82 -1.79 -3.87
C ALA A 49 -3.76 -0.82 -5.07
N VAL A 50 -2.57 -0.63 -5.65
CA VAL A 50 -2.39 0.23 -6.84
C VAL A 50 -3.28 -0.22 -7.98
N THR A 51 -3.30 -1.52 -8.29
CA THR A 51 -4.10 -2.07 -9.39
C THR A 51 -5.60 -1.91 -9.14
N LEU A 52 -6.07 -2.12 -7.91
CA LEU A 52 -7.49 -1.97 -7.56
C LEU A 52 -7.96 -0.52 -7.64
N ILE A 53 -7.12 0.44 -7.24
CA ILE A 53 -7.39 1.88 -7.36
C ILE A 53 -7.39 2.31 -8.83
N GLN A 54 -6.34 1.94 -9.57
CA GLN A 54 -6.18 2.23 -11.00
C GLN A 54 -7.39 1.75 -11.82
N THR A 55 -7.84 0.51 -11.57
CA THR A 55 -8.98 -0.10 -12.27
C THR A 55 -10.34 0.32 -11.72
N ARG A 56 -10.37 1.23 -10.73
CA ARG A 56 -11.58 1.74 -10.06
C ARG A 56 -12.45 0.64 -9.45
N ARG A 57 -11.84 -0.49 -9.06
CA ARG A 57 -12.52 -1.58 -8.35
C ARG A 57 -12.79 -1.20 -6.89
N ILE A 58 -12.03 -0.26 -6.36
CA ILE A 58 -12.23 0.34 -5.04
C ILE A 58 -12.18 1.87 -5.15
N LYS A 59 -12.70 2.55 -4.12
CA LYS A 59 -12.54 4.00 -4.00
C LYS A 59 -11.06 4.32 -3.75
N PRO A 60 -10.50 5.36 -4.40
CA PRO A 60 -9.14 5.80 -4.11
C PRO A 60 -8.98 6.14 -2.63
N PHE A 61 -7.88 5.69 -2.05
CA PHE A 61 -7.45 6.04 -0.70
C PHE A 61 -5.93 6.27 -0.69
N PRO A 62 -5.37 6.94 0.33
CA PRO A 62 -3.94 7.23 0.37
C PRO A 62 -3.10 5.95 0.41
N VAL A 63 -2.19 5.78 -0.55
CA VAL A 63 -1.14 4.75 -0.52
C VAL A 63 0.20 5.45 -0.27
N ILE A 64 0.68 5.36 0.97
CA ILE A 64 1.84 6.10 1.46
C ILE A 64 3.01 5.14 1.63
N LEU A 65 4.11 5.39 0.92
CA LEU A 65 5.38 4.70 1.03
C LEU A 65 6.27 5.43 2.02
N VAL A 66 6.73 4.74 3.07
CA VAL A 66 7.58 5.31 4.13
C VAL A 66 9.03 4.93 3.90
N GLY A 67 9.94 5.91 3.99
CA GLY A 67 11.37 5.70 3.75
C GLY A 67 11.73 5.93 2.29
N SER A 68 11.80 7.19 1.88
CA SER A 68 12.09 7.63 0.51
C SER A 68 13.32 6.96 -0.10
N ASP A 69 14.41 6.84 0.65
CA ASP A 69 15.63 6.16 0.22
C ASP A 69 15.37 4.71 -0.20
N TYR A 70 14.54 3.98 0.54
CA TYR A 70 14.22 2.57 0.28
C TYR A 70 13.42 2.40 -1.02
N TRP A 71 12.45 3.29 -1.25
CA TRP A 71 11.53 3.20 -2.38
C TRP A 71 12.03 3.88 -3.65
N SER A 72 13.07 4.72 -3.56
CA SER A 72 13.62 5.51 -4.66
C SER A 72 13.90 4.67 -5.91
N GLY A 73 14.61 3.54 -5.76
CA GLY A 73 14.95 2.67 -6.88
C GLY A 73 13.74 2.02 -7.54
N LEU A 74 12.72 1.63 -6.77
CA LEU A 74 11.49 1.06 -7.32
C LEU A 74 10.70 2.12 -8.09
N LEU A 75 10.54 3.31 -7.51
CA LEU A 75 9.81 4.40 -8.13
C LEU A 75 10.50 4.91 -9.40
N GLU A 76 11.83 4.94 -9.40
CA GLU A 76 12.61 5.28 -10.58
C GLU A 76 12.41 4.26 -11.70
N TRP A 77 12.42 2.97 -11.39
CA TRP A 77 12.12 1.92 -12.37
C TRP A 77 10.69 2.03 -12.91
N ILE A 78 9.70 2.29 -12.05
CA ILE A 78 8.31 2.50 -12.47
C ILE A 78 8.22 3.66 -13.49
N LYS A 79 8.91 4.77 -13.25
CA LYS A 79 8.92 5.93 -14.15
C LYS A 79 9.70 5.66 -15.43
N SER A 80 10.96 5.27 -15.33
CA SER A 80 11.84 5.08 -16.48
C SER A 80 11.49 3.86 -17.33
N THR A 81 10.74 2.89 -16.81
CA THR A 81 10.36 1.68 -17.57
C THR A 81 8.85 1.63 -17.82
N LEU A 82 8.01 1.59 -16.79
CA LEU A 82 6.59 1.35 -17.01
C LEU A 82 5.91 2.55 -17.67
N LEU A 83 6.22 3.77 -17.25
CA LEU A 83 5.66 4.98 -17.84
C LEU A 83 6.20 5.22 -19.25
N GLU A 84 7.52 5.13 -19.44
CA GLU A 84 8.16 5.30 -20.77
C GLU A 84 7.63 4.32 -21.82
N HIS A 85 7.38 3.06 -21.44
CA HIS A 85 6.81 2.05 -22.34
C HIS A 85 5.27 2.05 -22.39
N HIS A 86 4.63 3.10 -21.88
CA HIS A 86 3.17 3.29 -21.86
C HIS A 86 2.40 2.12 -21.23
N LYS A 87 2.96 1.51 -20.18
CA LYS A 87 2.30 0.45 -19.40
C LYS A 87 1.43 1.00 -18.27
N ILE A 88 1.69 2.26 -17.87
CA ILE A 88 0.88 3.04 -16.93
C ILE A 88 0.72 4.47 -17.46
N SER A 89 -0.22 5.22 -16.90
CA SER A 89 -0.42 6.64 -17.15
C SER A 89 0.28 7.51 -16.11
N ASN A 90 0.47 8.79 -16.41
CA ASN A 90 1.03 9.74 -15.44
C ASN A 90 0.16 9.85 -14.18
N ASN A 91 -1.16 9.75 -14.33
CA ASN A 91 -2.11 9.83 -13.21
C ASN A 91 -2.01 8.60 -12.29
N ASP A 92 -1.54 7.46 -12.79
CA ASP A 92 -1.36 6.26 -11.95
C ASP A 92 -0.25 6.47 -10.92
N LEU A 93 0.72 7.35 -11.19
CA LEU A 93 1.77 7.71 -10.24
C LEU A 93 1.24 8.51 -9.05
N GLU A 94 0.14 9.22 -9.22
CA GLU A 94 -0.48 10.03 -8.15
C GLU A 94 -1.12 9.15 -7.06
N ILE A 95 -1.32 7.86 -7.35
CA ILE A 95 -1.77 6.87 -6.36
C ILE A 95 -0.72 6.70 -5.24
N LEU A 96 0.56 6.79 -5.60
CA LEU A 96 1.68 6.56 -4.69
C LEU A 96 2.20 7.88 -4.13
N GLN A 97 2.21 7.99 -2.80
CA GLN A 97 2.76 9.13 -2.08
C GLN A 97 3.98 8.67 -1.28
N VAL A 98 5.05 9.45 -1.27
CA VAL A 98 6.25 9.15 -0.46
C VAL A 98 6.35 10.15 0.66
N MET A 99 6.46 9.68 1.90
CA MET A 99 6.53 10.52 3.09
C MET A 99 7.45 9.88 4.14
N ASP A 100 8.29 10.69 4.77
CA ASP A 100 9.23 10.22 5.80
C ASP A 100 8.83 10.65 7.22
N ASP A 101 8.14 11.78 7.36
CA ASP A 101 7.73 12.28 8.68
C ASP A 101 6.40 11.65 9.14
N PRO A 102 6.36 10.96 10.29
CA PRO A 102 5.14 10.34 10.80
C PRO A 102 3.99 11.33 11.03
N LYS A 103 4.26 12.60 11.36
CA LYS A 103 3.20 13.59 11.59
C LYS A 103 2.57 14.01 10.27
N GLU A 104 3.36 14.12 9.19
CA GLU A 104 2.85 14.36 7.84
C GLU A 104 1.97 13.20 7.36
N ILE A 105 2.41 11.96 7.58
CA ILE A 105 1.62 10.75 7.24
C ILE A 105 0.26 10.80 7.94
N VAL A 106 0.24 11.05 9.25
CA VAL A 106 -1.01 11.15 10.02
C VAL A 106 -1.92 12.25 9.48
N ARG A 107 -1.38 13.44 9.17
CA ARG A 107 -2.15 14.54 8.57
C ARG A 107 -2.73 14.17 7.20
N ALA A 108 -1.97 13.46 6.37
CA ALA A 108 -2.41 13.02 5.05
C ALA A 108 -3.60 12.06 5.16
N VAL A 109 -3.54 11.09 6.08
CA VAL A 109 -4.64 10.16 6.34
C VAL A 109 -5.88 10.88 6.87
N GLN A 110 -5.72 11.77 7.86
CA GLN A 110 -6.83 12.51 8.46
C GLN A 110 -7.59 13.39 7.45
N LYS A 111 -6.88 14.01 6.50
CA LYS A 111 -7.50 14.82 5.45
C LYS A 111 -8.46 14.04 4.55
N VAL A 112 -8.29 12.72 4.40
CA VAL A 112 -9.15 11.91 3.53
C VAL A 112 -10.30 11.27 4.31
N VAL A 113 -10.11 10.99 5.60
CA VAL A 113 -11.11 10.32 6.45
C VAL A 113 -12.20 11.28 6.96
N ILE A 114 -11.91 12.58 7.04
CA ILE A 114 -12.81 13.58 7.66
C ILE A 114 -13.81 14.21 6.65
N PHE A 115 -13.78 13.81 5.37
CA PHE A 115 -14.72 14.27 4.33
C PHE A 115 -15.65 13.18 3.82
#